data_AF-A0A616NCI3-F1
#
_entry.id   AF-A0A616NCI3-F1
#
_cell.length_a   1.000
_cell.length_b   1.000
_cell.length_c   1.000
_cell.angle_alpha   90.00
_cell.angle_beta   90.00
_cell.angle_gamma   90.00
#
_symmetry.space_group_name_H-M   'P 1'
#
loop_
_entity.id
_entity.type
_entity.pdbx_description
1 polymer ?
#
loop_
_entity_poly.entity_id
_entity_poly.type
_entity_poly.pdbx_seq_one_letter_code
_entity_poly.pdbx_strand_id
1 'polypeptide(L)'
;MKRNNKSAIALIALSLLALSSGAAFAGHHWGNNDDMWQQGGSPLTTEQQATAQKIYDDYYTQTSALRQQLISKRYEYNALLTASSPDTAKINAVAKEMESLGQKLDEQRVKRDVAMAQAGIPRGAGMGYGGCGGYGGGYHRGGGHMGMGNW
;
A
#
# COMPACT_ATOMS: atom_id res chain seq x y z
N MET A 1 -55.74 6.06 20.01
CA MET A 1 -54.90 4.86 20.19
C MET A 1 -54.93 3.99 18.94
N LYS A 2 -53.80 3.88 18.22
CA LYS A 2 -53.38 2.67 17.47
C LYS A 2 -51.94 2.90 17.00
N ARG A 3 -50.98 2.24 17.66
CA ARG A 3 -49.54 2.23 17.34
C ARG A 3 -49.31 1.02 16.43
N ASN A 4 -48.85 1.25 15.21
CA ASN A 4 -48.45 0.18 14.30
C ASN A 4 -46.92 0.14 14.27
N ASN A 5 -46.37 -0.82 15.01
CA ASN A 5 -44.95 -1.10 15.15
C ASN A 5 -44.51 -2.02 14.00
N LYS A 6 -43.65 -1.54 13.10
CA LYS A 6 -42.70 -2.37 12.34
C LYS A 6 -41.40 -1.60 12.18
N SER A 7 -40.53 -1.82 13.15
CA SER A 7 -39.15 -1.37 13.21
C SER A 7 -38.34 -1.94 12.05
N ALA A 8 -37.59 -1.10 11.34
CA ALA A 8 -36.40 -1.51 10.59
C ALA A 8 -35.44 -0.31 10.50
N ILE A 9 -34.90 0.07 11.65
CA ILE A 9 -33.69 0.91 11.73
C ILE A 9 -32.54 -0.01 11.29
N ALA A 10 -32.01 0.19 10.10
CA ALA A 10 -30.77 -0.46 9.68
C ALA A 10 -29.58 0.28 10.32
N LEU A 11 -29.28 -0.07 11.57
CA LEU A 11 -28.01 0.22 12.24
C LEU A 11 -26.92 -0.66 11.62
N ILE A 12 -26.06 -0.09 10.77
CA ILE A 12 -24.79 -0.74 10.44
C ILE A 12 -23.81 -0.37 11.56
N ALA A 13 -23.72 -1.26 12.55
CA ALA A 13 -22.80 -1.16 13.65
C ALA A 13 -21.35 -1.26 13.13
N LEU A 14 -20.56 -0.23 13.45
CA LEU A 14 -19.11 -0.23 13.29
C LEU A 14 -18.52 -1.20 14.33
N SER A 15 -18.22 -2.43 13.92
CA SER A 15 -17.58 -3.42 14.78
C SER A 15 -16.09 -3.06 14.97
N LEU A 16 -15.82 -2.32 16.04
CA LEU A 16 -14.51 -2.25 16.67
C LEU A 16 -14.14 -3.66 17.18
N LEU A 17 -13.43 -4.43 16.37
CA LEU A 17 -12.71 -5.61 16.84
C LEU A 17 -11.44 -5.14 17.55
N ALA A 18 -11.53 -5.01 18.86
CA ALA A 18 -10.37 -5.05 19.73
C ALA A 18 -9.83 -6.49 19.77
N LEU A 19 -8.73 -6.74 19.06
CA LEU A 19 -7.81 -7.82 19.43
C LEU A 19 -6.56 -7.20 20.04
N SER A 20 -6.57 -7.14 21.37
CA SER A 20 -5.38 -7.02 22.19
C SER A 20 -4.66 -8.38 22.23
N SER A 21 -3.55 -8.47 21.53
CA SER A 21 -2.45 -9.40 21.81
C SER A 21 -1.21 -8.64 21.33
N GLY A 22 -0.50 -7.94 22.22
CA GLY A 22 0.40 -8.58 23.16
C GLY A 22 1.78 -8.53 22.50
N ALA A 23 2.69 -7.76 23.09
CA ALA A 23 4.05 -7.61 22.62
C ALA A 23 4.71 -8.99 22.46
N ALA A 24 4.78 -9.46 21.23
CA ALA A 24 5.68 -10.53 20.82
C ALA A 24 6.63 -9.91 19.80
N PHE A 25 7.66 -9.25 20.33
CA PHE A 25 8.93 -9.13 19.64
C PHE A 25 9.38 -10.56 19.31
N ALA A 26 9.06 -11.02 18.12
CA ALA A 26 9.70 -12.16 17.50
C ALA A 26 10.02 -11.67 16.09
N GLY A 27 11.25 -11.17 15.93
CA GLY A 27 11.76 -10.77 14.63
C GLY A 27 11.65 -11.92 13.63
N HIS A 28 11.81 -11.61 12.36
CA HIS A 28 12.62 -12.39 11.42
C HIS A 28 12.72 -11.58 10.11
N HIS A 29 13.98 -11.40 9.68
CA HIS A 29 14.41 -10.99 8.34
C HIS A 29 14.32 -9.52 7.93
N TRP A 30 15.09 -8.67 8.61
CA TRP A 30 16.03 -7.79 7.89
C TRP A 30 17.42 -8.14 8.41
N GLY A 31 18.13 -8.97 7.64
CA GLY A 31 19.47 -9.41 7.98
C GLY A 31 20.41 -8.21 8.11
N ASN A 32 21.43 -8.42 8.94
CA ASN A 32 22.63 -7.61 9.12
C ASN A 32 23.32 -7.31 7.77
N ASN A 33 22.74 -6.41 6.98
CA ASN A 33 23.29 -5.90 5.74
C ASN A 33 23.50 -4.39 5.93
N ASP A 34 24.45 -4.05 6.80
CA ASP A 34 24.97 -2.69 6.96
C ASP A 34 25.56 -2.12 5.65
N ASP A 35 25.71 -2.95 4.61
CA ASP A 35 26.42 -2.62 3.38
C ASP A 35 25.54 -2.42 2.12
N MET A 36 24.23 -2.68 2.14
CA MET A 36 23.38 -2.50 0.93
C MET A 36 22.59 -1.18 0.85
N TRP A 37 22.74 -0.30 1.84
CA TRP A 37 21.99 0.97 1.90
C TRP A 37 22.79 2.20 1.45
N GLN A 38 24.06 2.03 1.07
CA GLN A 38 25.01 3.13 0.83
C GLN A 38 25.15 3.57 -0.64
N GLN A 39 24.10 3.49 -1.45
CA GLN A 39 24.19 4.01 -2.83
C GLN A 39 23.53 5.39 -2.94
N GLY A 40 24.32 6.43 -2.62
CA GLY A 40 24.15 7.77 -3.20
C GLY A 40 23.59 8.90 -2.32
N GLY A 41 23.34 8.67 -1.03
CA GLY A 41 22.90 9.70 -0.07
C GLY A 41 23.57 9.55 1.29
N SER A 42 23.58 10.62 2.10
CA SER A 42 24.05 10.54 3.50
C SER A 42 23.28 9.40 4.21
N PRO A 43 23.98 8.45 4.85
CA PRO A 43 23.33 7.34 5.52
C PRO A 43 22.41 7.87 6.63
N LEU A 44 21.22 7.28 6.77
CA LEU A 44 20.31 7.60 7.87
C LEU A 44 20.99 7.30 9.20
N THR A 45 20.73 8.11 10.24
CA THR A 45 21.08 7.71 11.60
C THR A 45 20.23 6.51 12.04
N THR A 46 20.70 5.74 13.02
CA THR A 46 19.94 4.60 13.57
C THR A 46 18.55 5.03 14.08
N GLU A 47 18.45 6.23 14.64
CA GLU A 47 17.18 6.82 15.10
C GLU A 47 16.24 7.17 13.94
N GLN A 48 16.78 7.72 12.85
CA GLN A 48 16.02 7.98 11.62
C GLN A 48 15.56 6.68 10.96
N GLN A 49 16.37 5.63 10.97
CA GLN A 49 16.00 4.32 10.45
C GLN A 49 14.88 3.68 11.25
N ALA A 50 14.94 3.71 12.59
CA ALA A 50 13.88 3.21 13.46
C ALA A 50 12.57 4.00 13.27
N THR A 51 12.67 5.32 13.13
CA THR A 51 11.52 6.20 12.87
C THR A 51 10.89 5.92 11.51
N ALA A 52 11.72 5.76 10.46
CA ALA A 52 11.27 5.38 9.13
C ALA A 52 10.51 4.04 9.19
N GLN A 53 11.11 3.01 9.79
CA GLN A 53 10.51 1.70 9.88
C GLN A 53 9.12 1.75 10.53
N LYS A 54 9.00 2.46 11.65
CA LYS A 54 7.73 2.64 12.35
C LYS A 54 6.68 3.33 11.46
N ILE A 55 7.05 4.38 10.74
CA ILE A 55 6.14 5.09 9.82
C ILE A 55 5.62 4.15 8.71
N TYR A 56 6.50 3.30 8.16
CA TYR A 56 6.09 2.31 7.16
C TYR A 56 5.22 1.20 7.75
N ASP A 57 5.54 0.68 8.93
CA ASP A 57 4.76 -0.36 9.62
C ASP A 57 3.34 0.15 9.94
N ASP A 58 3.22 1.38 10.43
CA ASP A 58 1.94 2.04 10.69
C ASP A 58 1.14 2.20 9.39
N TYR A 59 1.76 2.69 8.32
CA TYR A 59 1.13 2.80 6.99
C TYR A 59 0.64 1.44 6.49
N TYR A 60 1.46 0.39 6.58
CA TYR A 60 1.08 -0.94 6.09
C TYR A 60 -0.03 -1.55 6.93
N THR A 61 0.00 -1.38 8.25
CA THR A 61 -1.07 -1.83 9.15
C THR A 61 -2.38 -1.15 8.80
N GLN A 62 -2.38 0.19 8.70
CA GLN A 62 -3.56 1.00 8.42
C GLN A 62 -4.14 0.77 7.01
N THR A 63 -3.30 0.42 6.04
CA THR A 63 -3.73 0.22 4.63
C THR A 63 -3.95 -1.23 4.23
N SER A 64 -3.72 -2.20 5.13
CA SER A 64 -3.78 -3.64 4.82
C SER A 64 -5.08 -4.06 4.11
N ALA A 65 -6.23 -3.79 4.73
CA ALA A 65 -7.54 -4.10 4.16
C ALA A 65 -7.80 -3.37 2.83
N LEU A 66 -7.40 -2.11 2.74
CA LEU A 66 -7.61 -1.30 1.54
C LEU A 66 -6.79 -1.80 0.35
N ARG A 67 -5.54 -2.21 0.59
CA ARG A 67 -4.67 -2.86 -0.41
C ARG A 67 -5.25 -4.21 -0.84
N GLN A 68 -5.73 -5.01 0.10
CA GLN A 68 -6.38 -6.30 -0.22
C GLN A 68 -7.64 -6.10 -1.08
N GLN A 69 -8.49 -5.12 -0.75
CA GLN A 69 -9.68 -4.80 -1.55
C GLN A 69 -9.30 -4.36 -2.96
N LEU A 70 -8.30 -3.50 -3.12
CA LEU A 70 -7.84 -3.06 -4.43
C LEU A 70 -7.29 -4.22 -5.27
N ILE A 71 -6.50 -5.11 -4.65
CA ILE A 71 -5.99 -6.32 -5.31
C ILE A 71 -7.14 -7.23 -5.76
N SER A 72 -8.12 -7.47 -4.88
CA SER A 72 -9.31 -8.27 -5.21
C SER A 72 -10.08 -7.67 -6.39
N LYS A 73 -10.27 -6.35 -6.42
CA LYS A 73 -10.95 -5.67 -7.53
C LYS A 73 -10.17 -5.72 -8.84
N ARG A 74 -8.83 -5.70 -8.79
CA ARG A 74 -7.97 -5.92 -9.97
C ARG A 74 -8.16 -7.33 -10.55
N TYR A 75 -8.28 -8.36 -9.70
CA TYR A 75 -8.59 -9.71 -10.18
C TYR A 75 -9.99 -9.79 -10.80
N GLU A 76 -11.00 -9.18 -10.16
CA GLU A 76 -12.36 -9.11 -10.70
C GLU A 76 -12.40 -8.41 -12.06
N TYR A 77 -11.74 -7.25 -12.18
CA TYR A 77 -11.62 -6.50 -13.41
C TYR A 77 -11.00 -7.34 -14.55
N ASN A 78 -9.88 -8.02 -14.26
CA ASN A 78 -9.23 -8.88 -15.24
C ASN A 78 -10.10 -10.08 -15.62
N ALA A 79 -10.80 -10.69 -14.66
CA ALA A 79 -11.73 -11.78 -14.95
C ALA A 79 -12.86 -11.33 -15.90
N LEU A 80 -13.43 -10.14 -15.67
CA LEU A 80 -14.46 -9.55 -16.54
C LEU A 80 -13.94 -9.27 -17.96
N LEU A 81 -12.69 -8.83 -18.10
CA LEU A 81 -12.06 -8.61 -19.42
C LEU A 81 -11.80 -9.91 -20.19
N THR A 82 -11.53 -11.01 -19.48
CA THR A 82 -11.24 -12.32 -20.10
C THR A 82 -12.48 -13.19 -20.34
N ALA A 83 -13.67 -12.70 -19.97
CA ALA A 83 -14.92 -13.41 -20.21
C ALA A 83 -15.22 -13.57 -21.70
N SER A 84 -15.89 -14.66 -22.10
CA SER A 84 -16.27 -14.93 -23.49
C SER A 84 -17.19 -13.85 -24.10
N SER A 85 -17.94 -13.15 -23.27
CA SER A 85 -18.73 -11.97 -23.63
C SER A 85 -18.52 -10.88 -22.58
N PRO A 86 -17.57 -9.96 -22.77
CA PRO A 86 -17.27 -8.89 -21.82
C PRO A 86 -18.47 -7.97 -21.56
N ASP A 87 -18.77 -7.71 -20.29
CA ASP A 87 -19.83 -6.81 -19.85
C ASP A 87 -19.23 -5.43 -19.51
N THR A 88 -19.31 -4.50 -20.47
CA THR A 88 -18.73 -3.16 -20.33
C THR A 88 -19.29 -2.38 -19.15
N ALA A 89 -20.56 -2.58 -18.77
CA ALA A 89 -21.16 -1.87 -17.65
C ALA A 89 -20.54 -2.33 -16.32
N LYS A 90 -20.34 -3.64 -16.14
CA LYS A 90 -19.66 -4.20 -14.96
C LYS A 90 -18.19 -3.83 -14.90
N ILE A 91 -17.49 -3.90 -16.03
CA ILE A 91 -16.07 -3.51 -16.13
C ILE A 91 -15.89 -2.05 -15.68
N ASN A 92 -16.73 -1.14 -16.17
CA ASN A 92 -16.69 0.27 -15.78
C ASN A 92 -17.06 0.49 -14.30
N ALA A 93 -17.99 -0.30 -13.76
CA ALA A 93 -18.33 -0.22 -12.33
C ALA A 93 -17.14 -0.63 -11.45
N VAL A 94 -16.49 -1.77 -11.75
CA VAL A 94 -15.30 -2.24 -11.02
C VAL A 94 -14.14 -1.26 -11.17
N ALA A 95 -13.94 -0.66 -12.35
CA ALA A 95 -12.91 0.36 -12.57
C ALA A 95 -13.11 1.59 -11.65
N LYS A 96 -14.35 2.07 -11.49
CA LYS A 96 -14.68 3.18 -10.57
C LYS A 96 -14.45 2.81 -9.10
N GLU A 97 -14.74 1.57 -8.71
CA GLU A 97 -14.43 1.09 -7.37
C GLU A 97 -12.92 1.04 -7.12
N MET A 98 -12.13 0.59 -8.10
CA MET A 98 -10.67 0.61 -8.04
C MET A 98 -10.12 2.03 -7.92
N GLU A 99 -10.66 2.98 -8.68
CA GLU A 99 -10.29 4.40 -8.59
C GLU A 99 -10.54 4.95 -7.17
N SER A 100 -11.72 4.70 -6.59
CA SER A 100 -12.04 5.13 -5.23
C SER A 100 -11.12 4.51 -4.17
N LEU A 101 -10.81 3.22 -4.30
CA LEU A 101 -9.86 2.53 -3.42
C LEU A 101 -8.44 3.06 -3.57
N GLY A 102 -8.04 3.35 -4.81
CA GLY A 102 -6.75 3.95 -5.16
C GLY A 102 -6.57 5.33 -4.52
N GLN A 103 -7.56 6.20 -4.66
CA GLN A 103 -7.54 7.53 -4.04
C GLN A 103 -7.34 7.45 -2.52
N LYS A 104 -8.08 6.55 -1.84
CA LYS A 104 -7.92 6.36 -0.39
C LYS A 104 -6.53 5.85 -0.01
N LEU A 105 -5.89 5.02 -0.85
CA LEU A 105 -4.51 4.58 -0.61
C LEU A 105 -3.53 5.73 -0.81
N ASP A 106 -3.74 6.55 -1.83
CA ASP A 106 -2.88 7.71 -2.11
C ASP A 106 -2.93 8.74 -0.99
N GLU A 107 -4.10 9.00 -0.41
CA GLU A 107 -4.22 9.83 0.79
C GLU A 107 -3.37 9.31 1.96
N GLN A 108 -3.28 7.98 2.15
CA GLN A 108 -2.45 7.38 3.19
C GLN A 108 -0.95 7.42 2.84
N ARG A 109 -0.60 7.29 1.55
CA ARG A 109 0.78 7.48 1.07
C ARG A 109 1.25 8.90 1.30
N VAL A 110 0.41 9.90 1.03
CA VAL A 110 0.71 11.31 1.30
C VAL A 110 0.95 11.53 2.78
N LYS A 111 0.11 10.97 3.67
CA LYS A 111 0.32 11.07 5.13
C LYS A 111 1.66 10.47 5.56
N ARG A 112 2.00 9.27 5.05
CA ARG A 112 3.29 8.62 5.30
C ARG A 112 4.45 9.51 4.83
N ASP A 113 4.38 10.02 3.61
CA ASP A 113 5.45 10.84 3.04
C ASP A 113 5.64 12.17 3.79
N VAL A 114 4.54 12.79 4.23
CA VAL A 114 4.58 13.97 5.09
C VAL A 114 5.21 13.65 6.44
N ALA A 115 4.86 12.52 7.06
CA ALA A 115 5.47 12.09 8.32
C ALA A 115 6.99 11.87 8.19
N MET A 116 7.43 11.25 7.09
CA MET A 116 8.86 11.07 6.77
C MET A 116 9.57 12.41 6.62
N ALA A 117 8.97 13.36 5.90
CA ALA A 117 9.53 14.69 5.70
C ALA A 117 9.61 15.49 7.02
N GLN A 118 8.57 15.40 7.87
CA GLN A 118 8.56 16.03 9.20
C GLN A 118 9.60 15.43 10.14
N ALA A 119 9.91 14.13 10.00
CA ALA A 119 10.98 13.46 10.73
C ALA A 119 12.38 13.76 10.17
N GLY A 120 12.50 14.60 9.14
CA GLY A 120 13.79 14.93 8.51
C GLY A 120 14.44 13.76 7.78
N ILE A 121 13.66 12.76 7.37
CA ILE A 121 14.15 11.55 6.69
C ILE A 121 14.13 11.80 5.17
N PRO A 122 15.29 11.81 4.47
CA PRO A 122 15.33 12.09 3.04
C PRO A 122 14.60 11.04 2.20
N ARG A 123 13.82 11.48 1.20
CA ARG A 123 13.08 10.60 0.26
C ARG A 123 13.97 9.73 -0.66
N GLY A 124 15.30 9.85 -0.58
CA GLY A 124 16.27 9.02 -1.31
C GLY A 124 17.21 8.21 -0.43
N ALA A 125 17.13 8.36 0.90
CA ALA A 125 17.96 7.61 1.82
C ALA A 125 17.31 6.24 2.10
N GLY A 126 17.55 5.28 1.21
CA GLY A 126 17.45 3.86 1.54
C GLY A 126 16.08 3.33 1.98
N MET A 127 14.94 3.87 1.52
CA MET A 127 13.62 3.29 1.84
C MET A 127 12.72 3.09 0.60
N GLY A 128 13.36 2.59 -0.47
CA GLY A 128 12.73 1.82 -1.55
C GLY A 128 11.66 2.50 -2.39
N TYR A 129 12.09 3.17 -3.47
CA TYR A 129 11.51 3.04 -4.81
C TYR A 129 12.67 3.14 -5.80
N GLY A 130 13.20 2.00 -6.24
CA GLY A 130 14.26 1.93 -7.25
C GLY A 130 15.61 2.47 -6.77
N GLY A 131 16.46 1.58 -6.26
CA GLY A 131 17.91 1.75 -6.34
C GLY A 131 18.37 1.70 -7.80
N CYS A 132 18.01 2.74 -8.55
CA CYS A 132 18.57 3.16 -9.82
C CYS A 132 18.37 4.69 -9.90
N GLY A 133 18.93 5.38 -8.92
CA GLY A 133 19.18 6.81 -9.01
C GLY A 133 20.30 7.04 -10.03
N GLY A 134 19.89 7.38 -11.25
CA GLY A 134 20.61 8.14 -12.27
C GLY A 134 22.14 8.10 -12.29
N TYR A 135 22.69 7.36 -13.25
CA TYR A 135 23.83 7.81 -14.03
C TYR A 135 23.51 7.62 -15.52
N GLY A 136 23.78 8.65 -16.30
CA GLY A 136 23.46 8.69 -17.72
C GLY A 136 24.16 7.63 -18.54
N GLY A 137 23.61 7.42 -19.74
CA GLY A 137 24.33 6.87 -20.90
C GLY A 137 24.71 5.39 -20.84
N GLY A 138 24.15 4.61 -21.77
CA GLY A 138 24.84 3.42 -22.26
C GLY A 138 24.04 2.12 -22.22
N TYR A 139 23.52 1.74 -23.38
CA TYR A 139 23.52 0.39 -23.96
C TYR A 139 23.70 -0.84 -23.05
N HIS A 140 22.69 -1.73 -23.15
CA HIS A 140 22.78 -3.19 -23.15
C HIS A 140 23.24 -3.98 -21.90
N ARG A 141 22.27 -4.66 -21.28
CA ARG A 141 22.22 -6.09 -20.88
C ARG A 141 20.97 -6.23 -20.01
N GLY A 142 19.94 -7.00 -20.32
CA GLY A 142 19.95 -8.39 -20.73
C GLY A 142 19.11 -9.15 -19.71
N GLY A 143 18.02 -9.77 -20.14
CA GLY A 143 17.31 -10.81 -19.38
C GLY A 143 16.12 -10.37 -18.54
N GLY A 144 14.94 -10.84 -18.95
CA GLY A 144 13.91 -11.31 -18.02
C GLY A 144 13.12 -10.24 -17.26
N HIS A 145 11.95 -9.91 -17.80
CA HIS A 145 10.65 -9.94 -17.12
C HIS A 145 9.73 -9.00 -17.91
N MET A 146 8.78 -9.58 -18.65
CA MET A 146 7.60 -8.84 -19.08
C MET A 146 6.86 -8.43 -17.80
N GLY A 147 7.12 -7.20 -17.35
CA GLY A 147 6.33 -6.53 -16.36
C GLY A 147 4.90 -6.46 -16.88
N MET A 148 3.99 -7.17 -16.21
CA MET A 148 2.57 -6.95 -16.39
C MET A 148 2.27 -5.51 -15.97
N GLY A 149 2.04 -4.68 -16.99
CA GLY A 149 1.22 -3.47 -16.99
C GLY A 149 1.26 -2.61 -15.74
N ASN A 150 1.95 -1.48 -15.86
CA ASN A 150 1.58 -0.26 -15.14
C ASN A 150 0.11 0.08 -15.44
N TRP A 151 -0.78 -0.21 -14.50
CA TRP A 151 -2.03 0.51 -14.25
C TRP A 151 -2.31 0.50 -12.73
#